data_AF-A0A087TA49-F1
#
_entry.id   AF-A0A087TA49-F1
#
_cell.length_a   1.000
_cell.length_b   1.000
_cell.length_c   1.000
_cell.angle_alpha   90.00
_cell.angle_beta   90.00
_cell.angle_gamma   90.00
#
_symmetry.space_group_name_H-M   'P 1'
#
loop_
_entity.id
_entity.type
_entity.pdbx_description
1 polymer ?
#
loop_
_entity_poly.entity_id
_entity_poly.type
_entity_poly.pdbx_seq_one_letter_code
_entity_poly.pdbx_strand_id
1 'polypeptide(L)'
;MAILVMRLKLFFTPHLCLMISLTMSGKYFRFLDGKAVRYYILFSLLAAMSIQGISNIKHQRNIIGEFSNPDLEELISWINATLPEDAVFAGPMPTMANILLSTRRPIVNHPHYENAGLRERTRSVYQIFSRKPVKEVYDTLRNMKINYVVLERNWCFGKRREGCAMVDLWDVEDPENKDKENVCQKIVRNPYPFRKVFRNSVYTVLSL
;
A
#
# COMPACT_ATOMS: atom_id res chain seq x y z
N MET A 1 -22.90 -4.05 5.60
CA MET A 1 -21.66 -3.63 4.90
C MET A 1 -20.60 -3.03 5.83
N ALA A 2 -20.88 -2.00 6.64
CA ALA A 2 -19.88 -1.38 7.54
C ALA A 2 -19.34 -2.30 8.67
N ILE A 3 -20.10 -3.32 9.08
CA ILE A 3 -19.65 -4.36 10.01
C ILE A 3 -18.71 -5.38 9.31
N LEU A 4 -18.93 -5.62 8.01
CA LEU A 4 -18.20 -6.63 7.22
C LEU A 4 -16.88 -6.10 6.64
N VAL A 5 -16.79 -4.79 6.36
CA VAL A 5 -15.62 -4.18 5.73
C VAL A 5 -15.16 -2.97 6.54
N MET A 6 -14.04 -3.12 7.25
CA MET A 6 -13.43 -2.09 8.10
C MET A 6 -13.23 -0.74 7.38
N ARG A 7 -12.83 -0.78 6.10
CA ARG A 7 -12.58 0.43 5.29
C ARG A 7 -13.85 1.20 4.90
N LEU A 8 -15.02 0.57 4.94
CA LEU A 8 -16.30 1.22 4.62
C LEU A 8 -16.99 1.84 5.84
N LYS A 9 -16.38 1.72 7.04
CA LYS A 9 -16.93 2.33 8.27
C LYS A 9 -17.09 3.84 8.16
N LEU A 10 -16.19 4.52 7.45
CA LEU A 10 -16.25 5.97 7.23
C LEU A 10 -17.49 6.40 6.44
N PHE A 11 -17.92 5.62 5.44
CA PHE A 11 -19.13 5.93 4.67
C PHE A 11 -20.42 5.80 5.47
N PHE A 12 -20.38 5.05 6.58
CA PHE A 12 -21.54 4.87 7.45
C PHE A 12 -21.69 5.98 8.50
N THR A 13 -20.64 6.76 8.73
CA THR A 13 -20.66 7.91 9.66
C THR A 13 -21.81 8.89 9.38
N PRO A 14 -22.02 9.41 8.14
CA PRO A 14 -23.14 10.32 7.88
C PRO A 14 -24.50 9.65 8.10
N HIS A 15 -24.63 8.35 7.79
CA HIS A 15 -25.88 7.61 8.00
C HIS A 15 -26.18 7.47 9.50
N LEU A 16 -25.18 7.17 10.32
CA LEU A 16 -25.33 7.14 11.79
C LEU A 16 -25.74 8.50 12.33
N CYS A 17 -25.15 9.59 11.85
CA CYS A 17 -25.55 10.95 12.24
C CYS A 17 -27.02 11.24 11.91
N LEU A 18 -27.49 10.81 10.73
CA LEU A 18 -28.91 10.94 10.34
C LEU A 18 -29.83 10.06 11.19
N MET A 19 -29.44 8.83 11.51
CA MET A 19 -30.24 7.97 12.38
C MET A 19 -30.36 8.55 13.79
N ILE A 20 -29.28 9.13 14.33
CA ILE A 20 -29.28 9.83 15.63
C ILE A 20 -30.15 11.10 15.59
N SER A 21 -30.20 11.82 14.47
CA SER A 21 -31.09 12.99 14.37
C SER A 21 -32.57 12.58 14.21
N LEU A 22 -32.86 11.47 13.54
CA LEU A 22 -34.21 10.94 13.38
C LEU A 22 -34.83 10.45 14.69
N THR A 23 -34.05 9.90 15.62
CA THR A 23 -34.55 9.50 16.95
C THR A 23 -34.99 10.71 17.80
N MET A 24 -34.51 11.91 17.49
CA MET A 24 -34.97 13.15 18.13
C MET A 24 -36.29 13.67 17.54
N SER A 25 -36.70 13.18 16.36
CA SER A 25 -37.92 13.63 15.68
C SER A 25 -39.19 13.02 16.28
N GLY A 26 -40.03 13.89 16.84
CA GLY A 26 -41.31 13.48 17.43
C GLY A 26 -42.36 13.02 16.44
N LYS A 27 -42.12 13.21 15.15
CA LYS A 27 -43.00 12.73 14.09
C LYS A 27 -42.89 11.21 13.90
N TYR A 28 -41.70 10.65 14.08
CA TYR A 28 -41.40 9.24 13.79
C TYR A 28 -41.38 8.37 15.06
N PHE A 29 -40.98 8.92 16.20
CA PHE A 29 -40.86 8.20 17.47
C PHE A 29 -41.85 8.71 18.53
N ARG A 30 -43.15 8.54 18.25
CA ARG A 30 -44.25 8.97 19.17
C ARG A 30 -44.33 8.17 20.47
N PHE A 31 -43.75 6.97 20.53
CA PHE A 31 -43.69 6.18 21.77
C PHE A 31 -42.68 6.73 22.79
N LEU A 32 -41.72 7.55 22.34
CA LEU A 32 -40.80 8.32 23.19
C LEU A 32 -41.36 9.73 23.39
N ASP A 33 -42.58 9.83 23.92
CA ASP A 33 -43.27 11.11 24.07
C ASP A 33 -42.83 11.81 25.34
N GLY A 34 -42.03 12.86 25.16
CA GLY A 34 -41.42 13.63 26.23
C GLY A 34 -40.12 14.25 25.76
N LYS A 35 -40.11 15.59 25.61
CA LYS A 35 -38.90 16.34 25.23
C LYS A 35 -37.72 15.99 26.14
N ALA A 36 -37.97 15.89 27.45
CA ALA A 36 -36.96 15.54 28.45
C ALA A 36 -36.35 14.14 28.20
N VAL A 37 -37.19 13.11 27.95
CA VAL A 37 -36.73 11.74 27.70
C VAL A 37 -35.80 11.66 26.49
N ARG A 38 -36.13 12.39 25.40
CA ARG A 38 -35.27 12.42 24.20
C ARG A 38 -33.93 13.11 24.44
N TYR A 39 -33.91 14.20 25.20
CA TYR A 39 -32.65 14.84 25.59
C TYR A 39 -31.79 13.91 26.45
N TYR A 40 -32.37 13.21 27.44
CA TYR A 40 -31.62 12.25 28.25
C TYR A 40 -30.99 11.13 27.41
N ILE A 41 -31.74 10.57 26.46
CA ILE A 41 -31.22 9.55 25.54
C ILE A 41 -30.06 10.10 24.71
N LEU A 42 -30.21 11.31 24.14
CA LEU A 42 -29.16 11.94 23.34
C LEU A 42 -27.88 12.18 24.17
N PHE A 43 -28.00 12.78 25.35
CA PHE A 43 -26.85 13.07 26.21
C PHE A 43 -26.17 11.78 26.68
N SER A 44 -26.92 10.75 27.03
CA SER A 44 -26.38 9.44 27.40
C SER A 44 -25.60 8.80 26.26
N LEU A 45 -26.17 8.80 25.04
CA LEU A 45 -25.52 8.25 23.85
C LEU A 45 -24.24 9.02 23.50
N LEU A 46 -24.31 10.36 23.49
CA LEU A 46 -23.14 11.21 23.22
C LEU A 46 -22.06 11.01 24.28
N ALA A 47 -22.41 10.93 25.55
CA ALA A 47 -21.46 10.68 26.64
C ALA A 47 -20.77 9.32 26.47
N ALA A 48 -21.53 8.24 26.24
CA ALA A 48 -20.99 6.90 26.02
C ALA A 48 -20.03 6.85 24.82
N MET A 49 -20.40 7.48 23.70
CA MET A 49 -19.54 7.57 22.51
C MET A 49 -18.29 8.43 22.75
N SER A 50 -18.43 9.52 23.51
CA SER A 50 -17.33 10.44 23.79
C SER A 50 -16.27 9.83 24.68
N ILE A 51 -16.61 8.94 25.62
CA ILE A 51 -15.63 8.27 26.48
C ILE A 51 -14.61 7.48 25.64
N GLN A 52 -15.09 6.62 24.75
CA GLN A 52 -14.21 5.86 23.85
C GLN A 52 -13.52 6.77 22.82
N GLY A 53 -14.24 7.78 22.30
CA GLY A 53 -13.70 8.75 21.35
C GLY A 53 -12.52 9.55 21.89
N ILE A 54 -12.64 10.07 23.11
CA ILE A 54 -11.57 10.81 23.80
C ILE A 54 -10.38 9.91 24.07
N SER A 55 -10.61 8.68 24.55
CA SER A 55 -9.54 7.71 24.77
C SER A 55 -8.76 7.43 23.49
N ASN A 56 -9.47 7.17 22.38
CA ASN A 56 -8.87 6.93 21.07
C ASN A 56 -8.10 8.16 20.55
N ILE A 57 -8.68 9.35 20.61
CA ILE A 57 -8.03 10.59 20.15
C ILE A 57 -6.80 10.90 21.00
N LYS A 58 -6.88 10.75 22.32
CA LYS A 58 -5.74 10.94 23.22
C LYS A 58 -4.63 9.96 22.87
N HIS A 59 -4.96 8.69 22.64
CA HIS A 59 -3.98 7.70 22.20
C HIS A 59 -3.32 8.09 20.86
N GLN A 60 -4.11 8.47 19.85
CA GLN A 60 -3.58 8.88 18.54
C GLN A 60 -2.73 10.17 18.62
N ARG A 61 -3.14 11.17 19.42
CA ARG A 61 -2.39 12.41 19.63
C ARG A 61 -1.12 12.21 20.47
N ASN A 62 -1.07 11.17 21.29
CA ASN A 62 0.12 10.79 22.04
C ASN A 62 1.19 10.12 21.17
N ILE A 63 0.85 9.72 19.94
CA ILE A 63 1.82 9.27 18.94
C ILE A 63 2.51 10.54 18.40
N ILE A 64 3.48 11.03 19.18
CA ILE A 64 4.31 12.17 18.84
C ILE A 64 5.59 11.61 18.21
N GLY A 65 5.73 11.83 16.91
CA GLY A 65 6.88 11.41 16.13
C GLY A 65 6.59 11.61 14.65
N GLU A 66 7.53 12.20 13.93
CA GLU A 66 7.49 12.18 12.46
C GLU A 66 7.72 10.75 11.98
N PHE A 67 7.16 10.40 10.82
CA PHE A 67 7.40 9.10 10.20
C PHE A 67 8.91 8.95 9.97
N SER A 68 9.56 8.11 10.78
CA SER A 68 10.99 7.85 10.68
C SER A 68 11.20 6.55 9.90
N ASN A 69 11.78 6.67 8.72
CA ASN A 69 12.22 5.55 7.90
C ASN A 69 13.59 5.87 7.30
N PRO A 70 14.68 5.66 8.04
CA PRO A 70 16.02 6.05 7.61
C PRO A 70 16.47 5.36 6.33
N ASP A 71 16.07 4.09 6.11
CA ASP A 71 16.39 3.38 4.86
C ASP A 71 15.70 3.99 3.64
N LEU A 72 14.47 4.49 3.79
CA LEU A 72 13.75 5.17 2.70
C LEU A 72 14.32 6.56 2.46
N GLU A 73 14.64 7.29 3.52
CA GLU A 73 15.28 8.61 3.43
C GLU A 73 16.64 8.53 2.73
N GLU A 74 17.47 7.55 3.09
CA GLU A 74 18.76 7.28 2.44
C GLU A 74 18.58 6.99 0.94
N LEU A 75 17.59 6.16 0.57
CA LEU A 75 17.26 5.88 -0.82
C LEU A 75 16.88 7.15 -1.58
N ILE A 76 15.98 7.96 -1.03
CA ILE A 76 15.49 9.20 -1.64
C ILE A 76 16.63 10.21 -1.80
N SER A 77 17.45 10.37 -0.76
CA SER A 77 18.62 11.25 -0.75
C SER A 77 19.62 10.83 -1.83
N TRP A 78 19.92 9.54 -1.94
CA TRP A 78 20.79 9.00 -2.99
C TRP A 78 20.23 9.24 -4.40
N ILE A 79 18.92 9.03 -4.62
CA ILE A 79 18.25 9.29 -5.91
C ILE A 79 18.44 10.77 -6.31
N ASN A 80 18.16 11.69 -5.39
CA ASN A 80 18.28 13.13 -5.65
C ASN A 80 19.72 13.56 -5.92
N ALA A 81 20.70 12.96 -5.25
CA ALA A 81 22.11 13.31 -5.40
C ALA A 81 22.76 12.72 -6.65
N THR A 82 22.29 11.56 -7.13
CA THR A 82 23.04 10.74 -8.11
C THR A 82 22.36 10.59 -9.46
N LEU A 83 21.02 10.61 -9.50
CA LEU A 83 20.26 10.21 -10.68
C LEU A 83 19.58 11.40 -11.37
N PRO A 84 19.48 11.37 -12.71
CA PRO A 84 18.86 12.46 -13.45
C PRO A 84 17.35 12.55 -13.18
N GLU A 85 16.77 13.73 -13.42
CA GLU A 85 15.35 14.02 -13.15
C GLU A 85 14.38 13.23 -14.06
N ASP A 86 14.85 12.78 -15.22
CA ASP A 86 14.07 11.97 -16.17
C ASP A 86 14.20 10.45 -15.94
N ALA A 87 14.95 10.04 -14.92
CA ALA A 87 15.12 8.63 -14.57
C ALA A 87 13.79 7.96 -14.24
N VAL A 88 13.45 6.88 -14.98
CA VAL A 88 12.19 6.16 -14.83
C VAL A 88 12.32 4.99 -13.86
N PHE A 89 11.47 4.97 -12.83
CA PHE A 89 11.47 3.94 -11.78
C PHE A 89 10.29 2.96 -11.89
N ALA A 90 10.54 1.73 -11.43
CA ALA A 90 9.51 0.72 -11.19
C ALA A 90 9.80 -0.09 -9.92
N GLY A 91 8.77 -0.65 -9.30
CA GLY A 91 8.93 -1.46 -8.08
C GLY A 91 7.65 -1.58 -7.27
N PRO A 92 7.71 -1.95 -5.97
CA PRO A 92 6.53 -2.00 -5.13
C PRO A 92 5.81 -0.64 -5.07
N MET A 93 4.49 -0.66 -5.27
CA MET A 93 3.66 0.54 -5.33
C MET A 93 3.84 1.53 -4.16
N PRO A 94 3.93 1.10 -2.88
CA PRO A 94 4.13 2.04 -1.78
C PRO A 94 5.44 2.81 -1.89
N THR A 95 6.51 2.15 -2.35
CA THR A 95 7.82 2.77 -2.55
C THR A 95 7.82 3.70 -3.76
N MET A 96 7.15 3.32 -4.85
CA MET A 96 7.00 4.19 -6.02
C MET A 96 6.28 5.49 -5.69
N ALA A 97 5.25 5.47 -4.84
CA ALA A 97 4.57 6.68 -4.39
C ALA A 97 5.52 7.62 -3.63
N ASN A 98 6.36 7.08 -2.74
CA ASN A 98 7.35 7.87 -2.01
C ASN A 98 8.41 8.48 -2.93
N ILE A 99 8.91 7.71 -3.91
CA ILE A 99 9.88 8.22 -4.90
C ILE A 99 9.25 9.35 -5.72
N LEU A 100 8.06 9.15 -6.27
CA LEU A 100 7.38 10.17 -7.06
C LEU A 100 7.18 11.47 -6.26
N LEU A 101 6.67 11.38 -5.03
CA LEU A 101 6.37 12.56 -4.22
C LEU A 101 7.62 13.30 -3.73
N SER A 102 8.69 12.58 -3.41
CA SER A 102 9.89 13.15 -2.78
C SER A 102 10.95 13.58 -3.79
N THR A 103 10.95 12.97 -4.98
CA THR A 103 11.99 13.19 -6.00
C THR A 103 11.41 13.71 -7.32
N ARG A 104 10.09 13.60 -7.56
CA ARG A 104 9.43 13.96 -8.82
C ARG A 104 9.90 13.17 -10.06
N ARG A 105 10.66 12.10 -9.88
CA ARG A 105 11.04 11.21 -10.98
C ARG A 105 9.83 10.42 -11.49
N PRO A 106 9.73 10.16 -12.81
CA PRO A 106 8.64 9.37 -13.38
C PRO A 106 8.63 7.92 -12.86
N ILE A 107 7.43 7.40 -12.59
CA ILE A 107 7.21 6.01 -12.18
C ILE A 107 6.34 5.27 -13.19
N VAL A 108 6.63 3.98 -13.44
CA VAL A 108 5.89 3.16 -14.42
C VAL A 108 4.61 2.56 -13.85
N ASN A 109 4.62 2.16 -12.58
CA ASN A 109 3.49 1.52 -11.93
C ASN A 109 3.03 2.29 -10.68
N HIS A 110 1.72 2.47 -10.57
CA HIS A 110 1.04 3.21 -9.50
C HIS A 110 -0.24 2.45 -9.07
N PRO A 111 -0.70 2.53 -7.81
CA PRO A 111 -1.90 1.84 -7.29
C PRO A 111 -3.23 2.38 -7.85
N HIS A 112 -3.43 2.29 -9.17
CA HIS A 112 -4.70 2.52 -9.85
C HIS A 112 -5.25 1.20 -10.38
N TYR A 113 -6.15 0.58 -9.63
CA TYR A 113 -6.69 -0.74 -9.93
C TYR A 113 -7.85 -0.69 -10.92
N GLU A 114 -8.45 0.48 -11.11
CA GLU A 114 -9.64 0.70 -11.93
C GLU A 114 -9.31 0.64 -13.43
N ASN A 115 -8.09 0.99 -13.81
CA ASN A 115 -7.65 1.01 -15.21
C ASN A 115 -6.99 -0.32 -15.59
N ALA A 116 -7.53 -1.01 -16.60
CA ALA A 116 -7.02 -2.29 -17.07
C ALA A 116 -5.56 -2.21 -17.57
N GLY A 117 -5.21 -1.17 -18.32
CA GLY A 117 -3.85 -0.98 -18.83
C GLY A 117 -2.83 -0.70 -17.72
N LEU A 118 -3.22 0.01 -16.65
CA LEU A 118 -2.33 0.23 -15.49
C LEU A 118 -2.15 -1.04 -14.65
N ARG A 119 -3.20 -1.86 -14.54
CA ARG A 119 -3.10 -3.19 -13.93
C ARG A 119 -2.14 -4.09 -14.69
N GLU A 120 -2.23 -4.11 -16.02
CA GLU A 120 -1.33 -4.91 -16.87
C GLU A 120 0.11 -4.43 -16.75
N ARG A 121 0.38 -3.12 -16.83
CA ARG A 121 1.74 -2.58 -16.60
C ARG A 121 2.29 -2.95 -15.23
N THR A 122 1.47 -2.86 -14.19
CA THR A 122 1.85 -3.29 -12.85
C THR A 122 2.19 -4.77 -12.82
N ARG A 123 1.36 -5.61 -13.44
CA ARG A 123 1.58 -7.06 -13.54
C ARG A 123 2.92 -7.36 -14.19
N SER A 124 3.25 -6.69 -15.30
CA SER A 124 4.56 -6.79 -15.96
C SER A 124 5.72 -6.39 -15.03
N VAL A 125 5.60 -5.29 -14.28
CA VAL A 125 6.63 -4.90 -13.28
C VAL A 125 6.79 -5.96 -12.20
N TYR A 126 5.69 -6.52 -11.71
CA TYR A 126 5.70 -7.49 -10.61
C TYR A 126 6.20 -8.87 -11.02
N GLN A 127 6.43 -9.14 -12.31
CA GLN A 127 7.08 -10.37 -12.79
C GLN A 127 8.47 -10.57 -12.19
N ILE A 128 9.12 -9.51 -11.68
CA ILE A 128 10.40 -9.63 -10.95
C ILE A 128 10.30 -10.45 -9.65
N PHE A 129 9.09 -10.61 -9.10
CA PHE A 129 8.83 -11.47 -7.93
C PHE A 129 8.35 -12.88 -8.31
N SER A 130 8.25 -13.18 -9.61
CA SER A 130 7.86 -14.49 -10.13
C SER A 130 9.04 -15.47 -10.16
N ARG A 131 8.82 -16.64 -10.78
CA ARG A 131 9.85 -17.65 -11.04
C ARG A 131 10.25 -17.75 -12.52
N LYS A 132 9.85 -16.77 -13.34
CA LYS A 132 10.20 -16.67 -14.76
C LYS A 132 11.72 -16.63 -14.98
N PRO A 133 12.21 -16.91 -16.20
CA PRO A 133 13.60 -16.66 -16.54
C PRO A 133 13.98 -15.18 -16.35
N VAL A 134 15.13 -14.91 -15.70
CA VAL A 134 15.59 -13.54 -15.41
C VAL A 134 15.70 -12.69 -16.68
N LYS A 135 16.12 -13.30 -17.80
CA LYS A 135 16.23 -12.64 -19.11
C LYS A 135 14.87 -12.16 -19.65
N GLU A 136 13.83 -12.99 -19.53
CA GLU A 136 12.46 -12.63 -19.96
C GLU A 136 11.94 -11.43 -19.16
N VAL A 137 12.17 -11.43 -17.84
CA VAL A 137 11.80 -10.31 -16.96
C VAL A 137 12.59 -9.05 -17.34
N TYR A 138 13.90 -9.16 -17.55
CA TYR A 138 14.74 -8.05 -17.96
C TYR A 138 14.28 -7.43 -19.28
N ASP A 139 14.04 -8.25 -20.31
CA ASP A 139 13.57 -7.79 -21.62
C ASP A 139 12.20 -7.12 -21.52
N THR A 140 11.29 -7.67 -20.71
CA THR A 140 9.98 -7.08 -20.44
C THR A 140 10.10 -5.68 -19.81
N LEU A 141 10.90 -5.56 -18.75
CA LEU A 141 11.09 -4.28 -18.06
C LEU A 141 11.81 -3.25 -18.95
N ARG A 142 12.76 -3.70 -19.78
CA ARG A 142 13.47 -2.86 -20.74
C ARG A 142 12.55 -2.34 -21.84
N ASN A 143 11.65 -3.18 -22.36
CA ASN A 143 10.66 -2.79 -23.36
C ASN A 143 9.67 -1.74 -22.82
N MET A 144 9.42 -1.73 -21.51
CA MET A 144 8.62 -0.71 -20.83
C MET A 144 9.38 0.61 -20.58
N LYS A 145 10.63 0.72 -21.04
CA LYS A 145 11.51 1.89 -20.87
C LYS A 145 11.79 2.23 -19.39
N ILE A 146 11.88 1.21 -18.55
CA ILE A 146 12.30 1.37 -17.15
C ILE A 146 13.82 1.55 -17.10
N ASN A 147 14.30 2.54 -16.36
CA ASN A 147 15.74 2.72 -16.13
C ASN A 147 16.19 2.03 -14.85
N TYR A 148 15.39 2.14 -13.79
CA TYR A 148 15.71 1.64 -12.46
C TYR A 148 14.57 0.83 -11.85
N VAL A 149 14.90 -0.31 -11.27
CA VAL A 149 13.95 -1.15 -10.53
C VAL A 149 14.35 -1.19 -9.07
N VAL A 150 13.40 -0.86 -8.20
CA VAL A 150 13.57 -0.87 -6.75
C VAL A 150 13.02 -2.17 -6.19
N LEU A 151 13.89 -2.93 -5.54
CA LEU A 151 13.56 -4.14 -4.82
C LEU A 151 13.57 -3.88 -3.32
N GLU A 152 12.60 -4.47 -2.63
CA GLU A 152 12.49 -4.46 -1.18
C GLU A 152 12.74 -5.87 -0.63
N ARG A 153 13.60 -5.97 0.39
CA ARG A 153 13.97 -7.24 1.01
C ARG A 153 12.77 -8.06 1.48
N ASN A 154 11.76 -7.41 2.04
CA ASN A 154 10.54 -8.08 2.55
C ASN A 154 9.68 -8.69 1.45
N TRP A 155 9.71 -8.17 0.22
CA TRP A 155 8.98 -8.76 -0.90
C TRP A 155 9.67 -10.00 -1.46
N CYS A 156 11.00 -10.07 -1.35
CA CYS A 156 11.79 -11.17 -1.91
C CYS A 156 12.08 -12.31 -0.92
N PHE A 157 12.22 -11.97 0.36
CA PHE A 157 12.60 -12.92 1.42
C PHE A 157 11.62 -12.95 2.60
N GLY A 158 10.56 -12.14 2.58
CA GLY A 158 9.59 -12.08 3.68
C GLY A 158 8.91 -13.43 3.88
N LYS A 159 9.04 -13.99 5.08
CA LYS A 159 8.28 -15.18 5.49
C LYS A 159 6.82 -14.79 5.64
N ARG A 160 5.98 -15.19 4.68
CA ARG A 160 4.53 -15.12 4.81
C ARG A 160 3.99 -16.50 5.15
N ARG A 161 2.75 -16.55 5.64
CA ARG A 161 2.01 -17.81 5.77
C ARG A 161 1.97 -18.49 4.40
N GLU A 162 1.98 -19.82 4.38
CA GLU A 162 1.85 -20.60 3.14
C GLU A 162 0.63 -20.11 2.34
N GLY A 163 0.82 -19.87 1.04
CA GLY A 163 -0.22 -19.37 0.13
C GLY A 163 -0.46 -17.85 0.20
N CYS A 164 0.31 -17.10 1.01
CA CYS A 164 0.17 -15.64 1.13
C CYS A 164 1.38 -14.86 0.58
N ALA A 165 2.40 -15.54 0.06
CA ALA A 165 3.57 -14.92 -0.54
C ALA A 165 3.28 -14.38 -1.95
N MET A 166 4.04 -13.37 -2.37
CA MET A 166 3.92 -12.85 -3.75
C MET A 166 4.27 -13.94 -4.78
N VAL A 167 5.23 -14.81 -4.45
CA VAL A 167 5.58 -15.96 -5.30
C VAL A 167 4.42 -16.94 -5.44
N ASP A 168 3.63 -17.18 -4.38
CA ASP A 168 2.49 -18.11 -4.43
C ASP A 168 1.41 -17.63 -5.42
N LEU A 169 1.24 -16.30 -5.55
CA LEU A 169 0.32 -15.71 -6.54
C LEU A 169 0.82 -15.99 -7.97
N TRP A 170 2.12 -15.83 -8.20
CA TRP A 170 2.74 -16.15 -9.50
C TRP A 170 2.73 -17.64 -9.81
N ASP A 171 2.81 -18.50 -8.80
CA ASP A 171 2.74 -19.96 -8.98
C ASP A 171 1.33 -20.42 -9.46
N VAL A 172 0.29 -19.64 -9.17
CA VAL A 172 -1.07 -19.83 -9.73
C VAL A 172 -1.19 -19.24 -11.12
N GLU A 173 -0.55 -18.10 -11.36
CA GLU A 173 -0.64 -17.35 -12.61
C GLU A 173 0.21 -17.94 -13.75
N ASP A 174 1.37 -18.51 -13.39
CA ASP A 174 2.38 -19.07 -14.28
C ASP A 174 2.83 -20.46 -13.74
N PRO A 175 1.96 -21.48 -13.86
CA PRO A 175 2.21 -22.80 -13.29
C PRO A 175 3.42 -23.50 -13.91
N GLU A 176 3.82 -23.14 -15.14
CA GLU A 176 4.99 -23.72 -15.83
C GLU A 176 6.31 -23.40 -15.12
N ASN A 177 6.37 -22.28 -14.39
CA ASN A 177 7.56 -21.82 -13.70
C ASN A 177 7.54 -22.12 -12.19
N LYS A 178 6.48 -22.75 -11.67
CA LYS A 178 6.23 -22.98 -10.23
C LYS A 178 7.38 -23.63 -9.46
N ASP A 179 8.11 -24.56 -10.09
CA ASP A 179 9.20 -25.29 -9.43
C ASP A 179 10.57 -24.61 -9.54
N LYS A 180 10.66 -23.46 -10.22
CA LYS A 180 11.92 -22.74 -10.43
C LYS A 180 12.21 -21.79 -9.27
N GLU A 181 13.48 -21.45 -9.05
CA GLU A 181 13.82 -20.46 -8.02
C GLU A 181 13.36 -19.04 -8.40
N ASN A 182 12.88 -18.28 -7.40
CA ASN A 182 12.38 -16.91 -7.51
C ASN A 182 13.41 -15.96 -8.15
N VAL A 183 12.96 -15.17 -9.13
CA VAL A 183 13.74 -14.16 -9.86
C VAL A 183 14.40 -13.17 -8.91
N CYS A 184 13.67 -12.60 -7.95
CA CYS A 184 14.24 -11.62 -7.04
C CYS A 184 15.39 -12.22 -6.20
N GLN A 185 15.25 -13.47 -5.76
CA GLN A 185 16.30 -14.14 -4.98
C GLN A 185 17.54 -14.42 -5.83
N LYS A 186 17.35 -14.81 -7.10
CA LYS A 186 18.44 -14.97 -8.08
C LYS A 186 19.18 -13.66 -8.30
N ILE A 187 18.45 -12.58 -8.56
CA ILE A 187 19.02 -11.25 -8.84
C ILE A 187 19.82 -10.72 -7.64
N VAL A 188 19.36 -10.97 -6.42
CA VAL A 188 20.09 -10.57 -5.21
C VAL A 188 21.43 -11.31 -5.07
N ARG A 189 21.53 -12.56 -5.52
CA ARG A 189 22.78 -13.35 -5.54
C ARG A 189 23.67 -12.99 -6.73
N ASN A 190 23.10 -13.00 -7.93
CA ASN A 190 23.76 -12.63 -9.17
C ASN A 190 22.85 -11.66 -9.95
N PRO A 191 23.18 -10.36 -9.97
CA PRO A 191 22.29 -9.36 -10.55
C PRO A 191 22.22 -9.41 -12.08
N TYR A 192 23.13 -10.09 -12.78
CA TYR A 192 23.14 -10.13 -14.24
C TYR A 192 21.80 -10.65 -14.82
N PRO A 193 21.23 -10.00 -15.86
CA PRO A 193 21.76 -8.90 -16.68
C PRO A 193 21.58 -7.49 -16.10
N PHE A 194 20.96 -7.35 -14.93
CA PHE A 194 20.85 -6.06 -14.25
C PHE A 194 22.20 -5.64 -13.64
N ARG A 195 22.36 -4.33 -13.42
CA ARG A 195 23.48 -3.78 -12.66
C ARG A 195 22.98 -3.17 -11.37
N LYS A 196 23.44 -3.69 -10.23
CA LYS A 196 23.12 -3.13 -8.91
C LYS A 196 23.83 -1.79 -8.72
N VAL A 197 23.08 -0.73 -8.46
CA VAL A 197 23.60 0.65 -8.33
C VAL A 197 23.44 1.23 -6.93
N PHE A 198 22.51 0.71 -6.13
CA PHE A 198 22.31 1.11 -4.73
C PHE A 198 21.86 -0.09 -3.89
N ARG A 199 22.23 -0.10 -2.61
CA ARG A 199 21.76 -1.08 -1.63
C ARG A 199 21.90 -0.54 -0.22
N ASN A 200 20.85 -0.65 0.57
CA ASN A 200 20.90 -0.52 2.03
C ASN A 200 20.23 -1.72 2.71
N SER A 201 19.77 -1.56 3.95
CA SER A 201 19.26 -2.68 4.74
C SER A 201 17.90 -3.21 4.24
N VAL A 202 17.10 -2.34 3.61
CA VAL A 202 15.75 -2.67 3.11
C VAL A 202 15.67 -2.68 1.58
N TYR A 203 16.29 -1.70 0.91
CA TYR A 203 16.13 -1.43 -0.51
C TYR A 203 17.36 -1.84 -1.32
N THR A 204 17.14 -2.25 -2.56
CA THR A 204 18.18 -2.49 -3.57
C THR A 204 17.69 -1.91 -4.88
N VAL A 205 18.50 -1.07 -5.53
CA VAL A 205 18.17 -0.48 -6.83
C VAL A 205 19.03 -1.12 -7.90
N LEU A 206 18.36 -1.55 -8.97
CA LEU A 206 18.96 -2.19 -10.13
C LEU A 206 18.76 -1.30 -11.34
N SER A 207 19.82 -0.98 -12.07
CA SER A 207 19.70 -0.38 -13.40
C SER A 207 19.55 -1.48 -14.45
N LEU A 208 18.72 -1.20 -15.45
CA LEU A 208 18.63 -2.02 -16.66
C LEU A 208 19.78 -1.70 -17.62
#